data_AF-A0A2D3W4Q2-F1
#
_entry.id   AF-A0A2D3W4Q2-F1
#
_cell.length_a   1.000
_cell.length_b   1.000
_cell.length_c   1.000
_cell.angle_alpha   90.00
_cell.angle_beta   90.00
_cell.angle_gamma   90.00
#
_symmetry.space_group_name_H-M   'P 1'
#
loop_
_entity.id
_entity.type
_entity.pdbx_description
1 polymer ?
#
loop_
_entity_poly.entity_id
_entity_poly.type
_entity_poly.pdbx_seq_one_letter_code
_entity_poly.pdbx_strand_id
1 'polypeptide(L)'
;MQIYKITDILKNNNTIQNVSDIIKNLDVTVELLKDDIERVAKSKRIYFPDFEFAFKSGVEMIKYTLSKSKLPRSTAKFLQCENIENALKWLLSRILNNMINMSTNPNYKMYCCPQFLVLDDRLNDSNNSIKRLEAEIELQKLDRKQLKISIKHLCDNSLQDKSINLDDVEYLCAKYDFKVTDILNHDPYVKSEFSNN
;
A
#
# COMPACT_ATOMS: atom_id res chain seq x y z
N MET A 1 12.94 -3.44 -19.72
CA MET A 1 11.93 -3.96 -18.78
C MET A 1 12.08 -5.47 -18.76
N GLN A 2 12.47 -6.03 -17.62
CA GLN A 2 12.64 -7.48 -17.48
C GLN A 2 11.35 -8.12 -16.95
N ILE A 3 10.99 -9.24 -17.54
CA ILE A 3 9.90 -10.12 -17.14
C ILE A 3 10.56 -11.41 -16.67
N TYR A 4 10.32 -11.79 -15.42
CA TYR A 4 11.01 -12.95 -14.86
C TYR A 4 10.03 -14.07 -14.57
N LYS A 5 8.90 -13.78 -13.92
CA LYS A 5 8.04 -14.83 -13.39
C LYS A 5 7.28 -15.57 -14.48
N ILE A 6 6.60 -14.87 -15.39
CA ILE A 6 5.87 -15.55 -16.46
C ILE A 6 6.82 -16.23 -17.45
N THR A 7 8.00 -15.67 -17.72
CA THR A 7 8.98 -16.27 -18.65
C THR A 7 9.48 -17.62 -18.13
N ASP A 8 9.66 -17.74 -16.81
CA ASP A 8 10.05 -19.00 -16.18
C ASP A 8 8.91 -20.03 -16.15
N ILE A 9 7.67 -19.57 -15.95
CA ILE A 9 6.48 -20.43 -16.03
C ILE A 9 6.26 -20.95 -17.45
N LEU A 10 6.48 -20.12 -18.46
CA LEU A 10 6.27 -20.47 -19.87
C LEU A 10 7.31 -21.45 -20.43
N LYS A 11 8.51 -21.52 -19.86
CA LYS A 11 9.54 -22.51 -20.26
C LYS A 11 9.06 -23.96 -20.16
N ASN A 12 8.10 -24.24 -19.27
CA ASN A 12 7.54 -25.57 -19.05
C ASN A 12 6.07 -25.69 -19.47
N ASN A 13 5.54 -24.70 -20.18
CA ASN A 13 4.12 -24.60 -20.52
C ASN A 13 3.88 -24.93 -22.01
N ASN A 14 2.97 -25.86 -22.30
CA ASN A 14 2.62 -26.24 -23.66
C ASN A 14 1.41 -25.47 -24.23
N THR A 15 0.75 -24.66 -23.41
CA THR A 15 -0.52 -23.98 -23.73
C THR A 15 -0.29 -22.62 -24.39
N ILE A 16 0.76 -21.90 -24.01
CA ILE A 16 1.08 -20.56 -24.55
C ILE A 16 2.43 -20.64 -25.26
N GLN A 17 2.40 -20.98 -26.56
CA GLN A 17 3.60 -21.20 -27.37
C GLN A 17 3.81 -20.14 -28.44
N ASN A 18 2.82 -19.28 -28.68
CA ASN A 18 2.91 -18.18 -29.63
C ASN A 18 1.98 -17.02 -29.21
N VAL A 19 2.02 -15.92 -29.96
CA VAL A 19 1.21 -14.73 -29.66
C VAL A 19 -0.28 -14.96 -29.83
N SER A 20 -0.71 -15.85 -30.72
CA SER A 20 -2.12 -16.22 -30.84
C SER A 20 -2.62 -16.89 -29.56
N ASP A 21 -1.80 -17.73 -28.94
CA ASP A 21 -2.16 -18.41 -27.70
C ASP A 21 -2.26 -17.45 -26.51
N ILE A 22 -1.43 -16.40 -26.48
CA ILE A 22 -1.56 -15.31 -25.48
C ILE A 22 -2.96 -14.70 -25.55
N ILE A 23 -3.46 -14.43 -26.76
CA ILE A 23 -4.76 -13.77 -26.96
C ILE A 23 -5.90 -14.72 -26.61
N LYS A 24 -5.80 -15.99 -27.03
CA LYS A 24 -6.79 -17.03 -26.70
C LYS A 24 -6.88 -17.27 -25.19
N ASN A 25 -5.75 -17.18 -24.48
CA ASN A 25 -5.64 -17.40 -23.04
C ASN A 25 -5.36 -16.08 -22.29
N LEU A 26 -5.97 -14.97 -22.73
CA LEU A 26 -5.63 -13.64 -22.23
C LEU A 26 -5.80 -13.55 -20.72
N ASP A 27 -6.93 -14.03 -20.17
CA ASP A 27 -7.21 -13.97 -18.73
C ASP A 27 -6.14 -14.68 -17.90
N VAL A 28 -5.74 -15.89 -18.31
CA VAL A 28 -4.67 -16.64 -17.64
C VAL A 28 -3.33 -15.91 -17.79
N THR A 29 -3.04 -15.40 -18.99
CA THR A 29 -1.78 -14.70 -19.26
C THR A 29 -1.65 -13.44 -18.41
N VAL A 30 -2.70 -12.63 -18.29
CA VAL A 30 -2.65 -11.40 -17.51
C VAL A 30 -2.53 -11.68 -16.01
N GLU A 31 -3.18 -12.73 -15.51
CA GLU A 31 -3.03 -13.13 -14.10
C GLU A 31 -1.59 -13.57 -13.81
N LEU A 32 -0.97 -14.31 -14.71
CA LEU A 32 0.45 -14.68 -14.60
C LEU A 32 1.39 -13.46 -14.69
N LEU A 33 0.99 -12.40 -15.40
CA LEU A 33 1.75 -11.15 -15.51
C LEU A 33 1.62 -10.22 -14.30
N LYS A 34 0.64 -10.45 -13.41
CA LYS A 34 0.28 -9.53 -12.33
C LYS A 34 1.44 -9.17 -11.42
N ASP A 35 2.21 -10.16 -10.99
CA ASP A 35 3.38 -9.94 -10.12
C ASP A 35 4.51 -9.20 -10.85
N ASP A 36 4.72 -9.51 -12.13
CA ASP A 36 5.70 -8.79 -12.96
C ASP A 36 5.27 -7.32 -13.15
N ILE A 37 3.96 -7.04 -13.31
CA ILE A 37 3.40 -5.68 -13.38
C ILE A 37 3.61 -4.95 -12.06
N GLU A 38 3.28 -5.56 -10.92
CA GLU A 38 3.43 -4.95 -9.61
C GLU A 38 4.90 -4.59 -9.34
N ARG A 39 5.82 -5.53 -9.61
CA ARG A 39 7.26 -5.29 -9.46
C ARG A 39 7.75 -4.17 -10.37
N VAL A 40 7.32 -4.14 -11.63
CA VAL A 40 7.69 -3.05 -12.56
C VAL A 40 7.15 -1.71 -12.06
N ALA A 41 5.91 -1.64 -11.59
CA ALA A 41 5.34 -0.43 -11.00
C ALA A 41 6.19 0.08 -9.82
N LYS A 42 6.52 -0.81 -8.86
CA LYS A 42 7.39 -0.51 -7.72
C LYS A 42 8.76 0.01 -8.14
N SER A 43 9.42 -0.66 -9.09
CA SER A 43 10.73 -0.21 -9.62
C SER A 43 10.68 1.17 -10.26
N LYS A 44 9.53 1.57 -10.81
CA LYS A 44 9.27 2.88 -11.40
C LYS A 44 8.76 3.90 -10.40
N ARG A 45 8.65 3.54 -9.11
CA ARG A 45 8.04 4.36 -8.03
C ARG A 45 6.61 4.81 -8.37
N ILE A 46 5.85 3.94 -9.04
CA ILE A 46 4.44 4.15 -9.35
C ILE A 46 3.62 3.40 -8.31
N TYR A 47 2.73 4.12 -7.64
CA TYR A 47 1.89 3.58 -6.57
C TYR A 47 0.42 3.66 -6.97
N PHE A 48 -0.28 2.57 -6.72
CA PHE A 48 -1.72 2.44 -6.94
C PHE A 48 -2.39 2.31 -5.58
N PRO A 49 -3.27 3.25 -5.18
CA PRO A 49 -3.97 3.18 -3.88
C PRO A 49 -4.75 1.87 -3.70
N ASP A 50 -5.40 1.41 -4.78
CA ASP A 50 -5.96 0.07 -4.89
C ASP A 50 -5.38 -0.59 -6.14
N PHE A 51 -4.36 -1.42 -5.95
CA PHE A 51 -3.70 -2.13 -7.04
C PHE A 51 -4.65 -3.10 -7.75
N GLU A 52 -5.52 -3.79 -7.01
CA GLU A 52 -6.41 -4.81 -7.56
C GLU A 52 -7.46 -4.18 -8.46
N PHE A 53 -8.05 -3.07 -8.01
CA PHE A 53 -8.95 -2.27 -8.81
C PHE A 53 -8.26 -1.74 -10.07
N ALA A 54 -7.09 -1.12 -9.93
CA ALA A 54 -6.36 -0.57 -11.06
C ALA A 54 -6.01 -1.66 -12.08
N PHE A 55 -5.52 -2.81 -11.61
CA PHE A 55 -5.15 -3.96 -12.43
C PHE A 55 -6.34 -4.51 -13.21
N LYS A 56 -7.45 -4.84 -12.53
CA LYS A 56 -8.69 -5.31 -13.17
C LYS A 56 -9.18 -4.35 -14.23
N SER A 57 -9.20 -3.06 -13.90
CA SER A 57 -9.67 -2.02 -14.81
C SER A 57 -8.73 -1.86 -16.01
N GLY A 58 -7.41 -1.98 -15.80
CA GLY A 58 -6.41 -1.98 -16.88
C GLY A 58 -6.51 -3.18 -17.81
N VAL A 59 -6.89 -4.35 -17.28
CA VAL A 59 -7.17 -5.59 -18.03
C VAL A 59 -8.43 -5.42 -18.88
N GLU A 60 -9.52 -4.91 -18.31
CA GLU A 60 -10.77 -4.68 -19.06
C GLU A 60 -10.57 -3.70 -20.22
N MET A 61 -9.74 -2.67 -20.05
CA MET A 61 -9.38 -1.77 -21.15
C MET A 61 -8.63 -2.45 -22.30
N ILE A 62 -7.73 -3.41 -22.02
CA ILE A 62 -7.02 -4.12 -23.09
C ILE A 62 -7.96 -5.10 -23.79
N LYS A 63 -8.85 -5.79 -23.06
CA LYS A 63 -9.91 -6.63 -23.64
C LYS A 63 -10.80 -5.81 -24.58
N TYR A 64 -11.30 -4.67 -24.12
CA TYR A 64 -12.07 -3.76 -24.94
C TYR A 64 -11.30 -3.25 -26.16
N THR A 65 -9.99 -3.02 -26.03
CA THR A 65 -9.17 -2.62 -27.18
C THR A 65 -9.06 -3.74 -28.20
N LEU A 66 -8.86 -4.98 -27.75
CA LEU A 66 -8.72 -6.16 -28.60
C LEU A 66 -10.04 -6.60 -29.25
N SER A 67 -11.19 -6.24 -28.67
CA SER A 67 -12.51 -6.54 -29.25
C SER A 67 -12.94 -5.58 -30.37
N LYS A 68 -12.20 -4.50 -30.62
CA LYS A 68 -12.54 -3.51 -31.67
C LYS A 68 -12.31 -4.09 -33.06
N SER A 69 -13.24 -3.80 -33.97
CA SER A 69 -13.12 -4.15 -35.40
C SER A 69 -11.88 -3.54 -36.06
N LYS A 70 -11.49 -2.32 -35.64
CA LYS A 70 -10.28 -1.64 -36.07
C LYS A 70 -9.36 -1.39 -34.90
N LEU A 71 -8.26 -2.14 -34.85
CA LEU A 71 -7.27 -2.01 -33.80
C LEU A 71 -6.39 -0.76 -34.01
N PRO A 72 -6.00 -0.07 -32.92
CA PRO A 72 -4.97 0.95 -32.99
C PRO A 72 -3.67 0.37 -33.56
N ARG A 73 -2.91 1.18 -34.29
CA ARG A 73 -1.64 0.74 -34.93
C ARG A 73 -0.65 0.12 -33.94
N SER A 74 -0.60 0.63 -32.70
CA SER A 74 0.24 0.08 -31.64
C SER A 74 -0.18 -1.33 -31.20
N THR A 75 -1.48 -1.62 -31.18
CA THR A 75 -2.04 -2.96 -30.89
C THR A 75 -1.89 -3.89 -32.08
N ALA A 76 -2.07 -3.39 -33.31
CA ALA A 76 -1.82 -4.18 -34.51
C ALA A 76 -0.37 -4.68 -34.58
N LYS A 77 0.62 -3.86 -34.16
CA LYS A 77 2.02 -4.27 -34.04
C LYS A 77 2.24 -5.41 -33.03
N PHE A 78 1.46 -5.44 -31.94
CA PHE A 78 1.52 -6.54 -30.97
C PHE A 78 1.07 -7.86 -31.59
N LEU A 79 -0.02 -7.85 -32.38
CA LEU A 79 -0.51 -9.05 -33.05
C LEU A 79 0.45 -9.62 -34.10
N GLN A 80 1.37 -8.79 -34.60
CA GLN A 80 2.39 -9.17 -35.57
C GLN A 80 3.72 -9.57 -34.92
N CYS A 81 3.78 -9.62 -33.58
CA CYS A 81 5.00 -10.00 -32.90
C CYS A 81 5.21 -11.51 -33.00
N GLU A 82 6.40 -11.94 -33.43
CA GLU A 82 6.75 -13.36 -33.51
C GLU A 82 7.38 -13.88 -32.21
N ASN A 83 7.90 -12.96 -31.39
CA ASN A 83 8.59 -13.28 -30.15
C ASN A 83 7.64 -13.11 -28.94
N ILE A 84 7.38 -14.22 -28.24
CA ILE A 84 6.51 -14.27 -27.05
C ILE A 84 6.97 -13.29 -25.98
N GLU A 85 8.26 -13.26 -25.66
CA GLU A 85 8.79 -12.39 -24.60
C GLU A 85 8.53 -10.91 -24.91
N ASN A 86 8.71 -10.50 -26.16
CA ASN A 86 8.41 -9.15 -26.62
C ASN A 86 6.90 -8.86 -26.59
N ALA A 87 6.07 -9.83 -26.96
CA ALA A 87 4.63 -9.71 -26.84
C ALA A 87 4.19 -9.53 -25.38
N LEU A 88 4.76 -10.29 -24.45
CA LEU A 88 4.50 -10.17 -23.01
C LEU A 88 4.98 -8.82 -22.46
N LYS A 89 6.16 -8.35 -22.87
CA LYS A 89 6.65 -6.99 -22.53
C LYS A 89 5.72 -5.90 -23.02
N TRP A 90 5.19 -6.06 -24.23
CA TRP A 90 4.20 -5.13 -24.76
C TRP A 90 2.90 -5.17 -23.93
N LEU A 91 2.38 -6.36 -23.65
CA LEU A 91 1.13 -6.55 -22.90
C LEU A 91 1.25 -5.98 -21.48
N LEU A 92 2.32 -6.30 -20.76
CA LEU A 92 2.66 -5.74 -19.46
C LEU A 92 2.67 -4.22 -19.51
N SER A 93 3.43 -3.64 -20.46
CA SER A 93 3.52 -2.18 -20.61
C SER A 93 2.16 -1.55 -20.89
N ARG A 94 1.32 -2.24 -21.68
CA ARG A 94 0.01 -1.72 -22.05
C ARG A 94 -0.95 -1.73 -20.88
N ILE A 95 -0.98 -2.81 -20.10
CA ILE A 95 -1.80 -2.91 -18.88
C ILE A 95 -1.34 -1.86 -17.88
N LEU A 96 -0.04 -1.75 -17.60
CA LEU A 96 0.50 -0.75 -16.68
C LEU A 96 0.14 0.69 -17.09
N ASN A 97 0.24 1.01 -18.38
CA ASN A 97 -0.18 2.32 -18.88
C ASN A 97 -1.68 2.57 -18.73
N ASN A 98 -2.51 1.55 -18.92
CA ASN A 98 -3.95 1.65 -18.69
C ASN A 98 -4.24 1.92 -17.20
N MET A 99 -3.57 1.19 -16.29
CA MET A 99 -3.66 1.41 -14.84
C MET A 99 -3.32 2.87 -14.50
N ILE A 100 -2.15 3.36 -14.91
CA ILE A 100 -1.69 4.74 -14.67
C ILE A 100 -2.72 5.76 -15.18
N ASN A 101 -3.19 5.59 -16.41
CA ASN A 101 -4.14 6.53 -16.99
C ASN A 101 -5.44 6.60 -16.20
N MET A 102 -5.95 5.46 -15.71
CA MET A 102 -7.24 5.47 -15.01
C MET A 102 -7.14 5.81 -13.54
N SER A 103 -6.07 5.44 -12.85
CA SER A 103 -6.01 5.61 -11.39
C SER A 103 -5.06 6.71 -10.92
N THR A 104 -4.18 7.23 -11.78
CA THR A 104 -3.20 8.26 -11.36
C THR A 104 -3.19 9.51 -12.25
N ASN A 105 -3.90 9.51 -13.38
CA ASN A 105 -3.96 10.68 -14.28
C ASN A 105 -5.36 11.33 -14.26
N PRO A 106 -5.58 12.39 -13.45
CA PRO A 106 -6.88 13.04 -13.33
C PRO A 106 -7.39 13.68 -14.63
N ASN A 107 -6.50 13.92 -15.61
CA ASN A 107 -6.87 14.47 -16.92
C ASN A 107 -7.34 13.40 -17.91
N TYR A 108 -7.28 12.11 -17.54
CA TYR A 108 -7.74 11.05 -18.40
C TYR A 108 -9.26 10.94 -18.38
N LYS A 109 -9.88 10.77 -19.55
CA LYS A 109 -11.35 10.73 -19.69
C LYS A 109 -12.03 9.68 -18.79
N MET A 110 -11.37 8.55 -18.56
CA MET A 110 -11.89 7.45 -17.73
C MET A 110 -11.19 7.40 -16.37
N TYR A 111 -10.64 8.52 -15.90
CA TYR A 111 -10.01 8.57 -14.59
C TYR A 111 -11.02 8.19 -13.50
N CYS A 112 -10.69 7.13 -12.78
CA CYS A 112 -11.38 6.62 -11.62
C CYS A 112 -10.28 6.12 -10.68
N CYS A 113 -9.81 7.02 -9.80
CA CYS A 113 -9.04 6.59 -8.64
C CYS A 113 -10.05 6.25 -7.55
N PRO A 114 -10.06 5.02 -7.00
CA PRO A 114 -10.80 4.75 -5.78
C PRO A 114 -10.26 5.69 -4.72
N GLN A 115 -11.01 6.76 -4.47
CA GLN A 115 -10.74 7.64 -3.35
C GLN A 115 -11.08 6.80 -2.13
N PHE A 116 -10.08 6.45 -1.33
CA PHE A 116 -10.37 6.27 0.08
C PHE A 116 -11.13 7.52 0.50
N LEU A 117 -12.31 7.34 1.09
CA LEU A 117 -13.07 8.44 1.67
C LEU A 117 -12.04 9.25 2.46
N VAL A 118 -11.75 10.46 2.00
CA VAL A 118 -10.90 11.37 2.75
C VAL A 118 -11.70 11.61 4.02
N LEU A 119 -11.31 10.96 5.11
CA LEU A 119 -11.63 11.45 6.43
C LEU A 119 -10.96 12.82 6.48
N ASP A 120 -11.76 13.81 6.13
CA ASP A 120 -11.42 15.22 6.09
C ASP A 120 -10.70 15.61 7.40
N ASP A 121 -9.73 16.52 7.27
CA ASP A 121 -8.79 17.05 8.27
C ASP A 121 -7.42 16.34 8.48
N ARG A 122 -7.17 15.12 8.00
CA ARG A 122 -5.87 14.43 8.25
C ARG A 122 -4.80 14.57 7.19
N LEU A 123 -5.00 15.24 6.05
CA LEU A 123 -3.95 15.32 5.02
C LEU A 123 -2.80 16.30 5.35
N ASN A 124 -2.89 17.02 6.48
CA ASN A 124 -1.71 17.58 7.17
C ASN A 124 -0.79 16.50 7.78
N ASP A 125 -1.20 15.22 7.80
CA ASP A 125 -0.45 14.12 8.41
C ASP A 125 0.65 13.52 7.54
N SER A 126 0.85 13.86 6.26
CA SER A 126 1.99 13.29 5.50
C SER A 126 3.35 13.71 6.09
N ASN A 127 3.45 14.97 6.53
CA ASN A 127 4.58 15.44 7.34
C ASN A 127 4.56 14.85 8.76
N ASN A 128 3.40 14.64 9.38
CA ASN A 128 3.34 14.00 10.69
C ASN A 128 3.65 12.52 10.66
N SER A 129 3.40 11.79 9.57
CA SER A 129 3.63 10.36 9.47
C SER A 129 5.12 10.07 9.31
N ILE A 130 5.85 10.88 8.54
CA ILE A 130 7.32 10.86 8.53
C ILE A 130 7.86 11.24 9.91
N LYS A 131 7.41 12.36 10.51
CA LYS A 131 7.83 12.78 11.86
C LYS A 131 7.48 11.76 12.95
N ARG A 132 6.36 11.05 12.82
CA ARG A 132 5.94 9.98 13.73
C ARG A 132 6.84 8.77 13.59
N LEU A 133 7.18 8.37 12.37
CA LEU A 133 8.15 7.30 12.13
C LEU A 133 9.54 7.67 12.67
N GLU A 134 9.99 8.91 12.47
CA GLU A 134 11.24 9.41 13.05
C GLU A 134 11.20 9.39 14.59
N ALA A 135 10.11 9.87 15.19
CA ALA A 135 9.91 9.83 16.64
C ALA A 135 9.86 8.39 17.18
N GLU A 136 9.21 7.47 16.48
CA GLU A 136 9.17 6.05 16.85
C GLU A 136 10.55 5.39 16.76
N ILE A 137 11.35 5.72 15.74
CA ILE A 137 12.74 5.25 15.62
C ILE A 137 13.61 5.80 16.76
N GLU A 138 13.45 7.07 17.15
CA GLU A 138 14.17 7.64 18.30
C GLU A 138 13.71 7.01 19.62
N LEU A 139 12.42 6.75 19.80
CA LEU A 139 11.91 6.06 20.99
C LEU A 139 12.42 4.61 21.09
N GLN A 140 12.64 3.93 19.96
CA GLN A 140 13.25 2.59 19.95
C GLN A 140 14.73 2.58 20.37
N LYS A 141 15.43 3.73 20.31
CA LYS A 141 16.82 3.85 20.79
C LYS A 141 16.91 4.02 22.31
N LEU A 142 15.81 4.40 22.96
CA LEU A 142 15.76 4.55 24.41
C LEU A 142 15.76 3.17 25.06
N ASP A 143 16.61 3.00 26.08
CA ASP A 143 16.56 1.80 26.89
C ASP A 143 15.27 1.76 27.74
N ARG A 144 14.90 0.58 28.24
CA ARG A 144 13.67 0.38 29.03
C ARG A 144 13.60 1.31 30.25
N LYS A 145 14.74 1.67 30.85
CA LYS A 145 14.80 2.56 32.01
C LYS A 145 14.53 4.00 31.60
N GLN A 146 15.10 4.46 30.49
CA GLN A 146 14.87 5.77 29.90
C GLN A 146 13.41 5.93 29.47
N LEU A 147 12.81 4.93 28.80
CA LEU A 147 11.39 4.94 28.43
C LEU A 147 10.49 5.09 29.65
N LYS A 148 10.76 4.32 30.72
CA LYS A 148 10.01 4.41 31.99
C LYS A 148 10.08 5.81 32.61
N ILE A 149 11.27 6.43 32.63
CA ILE A 149 11.49 7.79 33.16
C ILE A 149 10.73 8.82 32.32
N SER A 150 10.79 8.73 30.99
CA SER A 150 10.11 9.65 30.08
C SER A 150 8.59 9.57 30.19
N ILE A 151 8.02 8.35 30.26
CA ILE A 151 6.57 8.16 30.45
C ILE A 151 6.13 8.72 31.80
N LYS A 152 6.91 8.50 32.87
CA LYS A 152 6.63 9.08 34.19
C LYS A 152 6.63 10.61 34.15
N HIS A 153 7.66 11.23 33.57
CA HIS A 153 7.70 12.69 33.40
C HIS A 153 6.54 13.24 32.58
N LEU A 154 6.12 12.53 31.52
CA LEU A 154 4.98 12.90 30.70
C LEU A 154 3.69 12.91 31.53
N CYS A 155 3.47 11.90 32.39
CA CYS A 155 2.33 11.81 33.28
C CYS A 155 2.37 12.92 34.36
N ASP A 156 3.52 13.09 35.01
CA ASP A 156 3.71 14.09 36.08
C ASP A 156 3.48 15.53 35.56
N ASN A 157 3.90 15.82 34.31
CA ASN A 157 3.75 17.14 33.70
C ASN A 157 2.37 17.40 33.05
N SER A 158 1.63 16.34 32.69
CA SER A 158 0.34 16.47 31.98
C SER A 158 -0.89 16.48 32.89
N LEU A 159 -0.76 16.01 34.13
CA LEU A 159 -1.82 16.08 35.14
C LEU A 159 -2.18 17.54 35.52
N GLN A 160 -1.30 18.50 35.27
CA GLN A 160 -1.56 19.93 35.48
C GLN A 160 -2.36 20.59 34.35
N ASP A 161 -2.31 20.07 33.12
CA ASP A 161 -2.92 20.70 31.93
C ASP A 161 -3.96 19.80 31.23
N LYS A 162 -4.36 18.68 31.86
CA LYS A 162 -5.35 17.69 31.38
C LYS A 162 -5.09 17.16 29.96
N SER A 163 -3.85 17.21 29.50
CA SER A 163 -3.48 16.78 28.15
C SER A 163 -3.38 15.26 28.00
N ILE A 164 -3.39 14.52 29.12
CA ILE A 164 -3.30 13.06 29.19
C ILE A 164 -4.23 12.56 30.29
N ASN A 165 -5.05 11.55 30.00
CA ASN A 165 -5.95 10.91 30.96
C ASN A 165 -5.45 9.50 31.35
N LEU A 166 -6.18 8.82 32.24
CA LEU A 166 -5.81 7.48 32.70
C LEU A 166 -5.75 6.46 31.56
N ASP A 167 -6.67 6.53 30.60
CA ASP A 167 -6.71 5.63 29.43
C ASP A 167 -5.45 5.78 28.58
N ASP A 168 -4.95 7.01 28.42
CA ASP A 168 -3.70 7.29 27.70
C ASP A 168 -2.49 6.67 28.42
N VAL A 169 -2.48 6.71 29.76
CA VAL A 169 -1.43 6.11 30.59
C VAL A 169 -1.48 4.58 30.51
N GLU A 170 -2.67 4.00 30.60
CA GLU A 170 -2.91 2.56 30.47
C GLU A 170 -2.44 2.05 29.10
N TYR A 171 -2.76 2.79 28.03
CA TYR A 171 -2.31 2.48 26.68
C TYR A 171 -0.79 2.48 26.55
N LEU A 172 -0.11 3.50 27.08
CA LEU A 172 1.36 3.57 27.05
C LEU A 172 2.00 2.46 27.87
N CYS A 173 1.44 2.14 29.04
CA CYS A 173 1.89 1.05 29.89
C CYS A 173 1.75 -0.31 29.20
N ALA A 174 0.61 -0.57 28.56
CA ALA A 174 0.39 -1.80 27.80
C ALA A 174 1.31 -1.91 26.58
N LYS A 175 1.53 -0.82 25.84
CA LYS A 175 2.39 -0.78 24.65
C LYS A 175 3.85 -1.13 24.95
N TYR A 176 4.35 -0.76 26.14
CA TYR A 176 5.75 -0.94 26.52
C TYR A 176 5.98 -1.93 27.67
N ASP A 177 4.95 -2.71 28.04
CA ASP A 177 5.00 -3.72 29.11
C ASP A 177 5.48 -3.14 30.46
N PHE A 178 4.82 -2.07 30.89
CA PHE A 178 4.95 -1.48 32.22
C PHE A 178 3.66 -1.64 33.02
N LYS A 179 3.80 -1.67 34.35
CA LYS A 179 2.64 -1.57 35.24
C LYS A 179 2.27 -0.11 35.44
N VAL A 180 0.97 0.20 35.43
CA VAL A 180 0.47 1.56 35.66
C VAL A 180 0.94 2.12 37.01
N THR A 181 0.95 1.29 38.05
CA THR A 181 1.45 1.63 39.39
C THR A 181 2.93 2.02 39.40
N ASP A 182 3.72 1.46 38.49
CA ASP A 182 5.16 1.74 38.38
C ASP A 182 5.44 3.11 37.72
N ILE A 183 4.43 3.67 37.05
CA ILE A 183 4.47 4.98 36.39
C ILE A 183 3.85 6.04 37.31
N LEU A 184 2.61 5.81 37.75
CA LEU A 184 1.84 6.77 38.56
C LEU A 184 2.26 6.82 40.04
N ASN A 185 2.96 5.79 40.54
CA ASN A 185 3.37 5.65 41.95
C ASN A 185 2.20 5.58 42.95
N HIS A 186 0.98 5.39 42.48
CA HIS A 186 -0.19 5.05 43.26
C HIS A 186 -1.08 4.08 42.47
N ASP A 187 -2.02 3.42 43.14
CA ASP A 187 -3.06 2.66 42.45
C ASP A 187 -4.15 3.63 41.99
N PRO A 188 -4.42 3.76 40.67
CA PRO A 188 -5.45 4.67 40.17
C PRO A 188 -6.88 4.14 40.40
N TYR A 189 -7.06 2.86 40.75
CA TYR A 189 -8.37 2.24 40.95
C TYR A 189 -8.76 2.14 42.44
N VAL A 190 -7.85 2.46 43.34
CA VAL A 190 -8.16 2.62 44.76
C VAL A 190 -8.82 3.98 44.95
N LYS A 191 -10.12 3.99 45.30
CA LYS A 191 -10.79 5.20 45.76
C LYS A 191 -10.03 5.74 46.97
N SER A 192 -9.62 7.00 46.92
CA SER A 192 -9.08 7.65 48.10
C SER A 192 -10.17 7.68 49.17
N GLU A 193 -10.02 6.88 50.22
CA GLU A 193 -10.75 7.08 51.47
C GLU A 193 -10.17 8.31 52.17
N PHE A 194 -10.40 9.50 51.59
CA PHE A 194 -10.24 10.71 52.38
C PHE A 194 -11.46 10.85 53.27
N SER A 195 -11.19 10.53 54.53
CA SER A 195 -12.03 10.70 55.69
C SER A 195 -12.58 12.12 55.74
N ASN A 196 -13.91 12.24 55.88
CA ASN A 196 -14.53 13.46 56.35
C ASN A 196 -13.96 13.77 57.75
N ASN A 197 -13.22 14.87 57.87
CA ASN A 197 -13.04 15.63 59.11
C ASN A 197 -13.03 17.12 58.75
#